data_AF-A0A356SCZ3-F1
#
_entry.id   AF-A0A356SCZ3-F1
#
_cell.length_a   1.000
_cell.length_b   1.000
_cell.length_c   1.000
_cell.angle_alpha   90.00
_cell.angle_beta   90.00
_cell.angle_gamma   90.00
#
_symmetry.space_group_name_H-M   'P 1'
#
loop_
_entity.id
_entity.type
_entity.pdbx_description
1 polymer ?
#
loop_
_entity_poly.entity_id
_entity_poly.type
_entity_poly.pdbx_seq_one_letter_code
_entity_poly.pdbx_strand_id
1 'polypeptide(L)'
;MLLICHAISSTAQSALDTDPAIDLDTQITAAKSYLMRLDESARLCLVDSSDSEACKEFRESVSTAQLSIYQALCEPLVIWREQLVSNNAASHDENGAQLTLTRLLDVEFACGNKALINRTQYVAQAFAAIQNGSRQPGLGIASNGLNQTERDSYNLRQSVINSVDQSRNRLQRETDLQWRRLEIENAVRLQQRLKVNLSNPSLQ
;
A
#
# COMPACT_ATOMS: atom_id res chain seq x y z
N MET A 1 21.96 -32.09 56.20
CA MET A 1 21.66 -32.50 54.81
C MET A 1 20.17 -32.79 54.73
N LEU A 2 19.37 -31.84 54.23
CA LEU A 2 17.91 -31.91 54.16
C LEU A 2 17.35 -30.91 53.12
N LEU A 3 16.27 -31.35 52.44
CA LEU A 3 15.17 -30.59 51.77
C LEU A 3 15.43 -30.09 50.32
N ILE A 4 14.90 -30.72 49.25
CA ILE A 4 13.51 -30.81 48.70
C ILE A 4 13.06 -29.58 47.87
N CYS A 5 12.66 -29.80 46.61
CA CYS A 5 11.43 -29.33 45.91
C CYS A 5 11.58 -29.55 44.38
N HIS A 6 10.95 -30.57 43.77
CA HIS A 6 9.62 -30.59 43.11
C HIS A 6 9.34 -29.48 42.08
N ALA A 7 9.21 -29.94 40.82
CA ALA A 7 8.35 -29.54 39.69
C ALA A 7 7.91 -28.08 39.51
N ILE A 8 7.88 -27.62 38.25
CA ILE A 8 6.68 -27.13 37.54
C ILE A 8 7.04 -26.80 36.08
N SER A 9 6.13 -27.21 35.19
CA SER A 9 6.01 -26.90 33.77
C SER A 9 6.17 -25.42 33.43
N SER A 10 6.48 -25.10 32.17
CA SER A 10 5.62 -24.29 31.29
C SER A 10 6.43 -23.57 30.21
N THR A 11 5.77 -23.47 29.06
CA THR A 11 6.08 -22.73 27.85
C THR A 11 6.46 -21.26 28.08
N ALA A 12 7.46 -20.78 27.36
CA ALA A 12 7.58 -19.38 26.93
C ALA A 12 8.49 -19.37 25.69
N GLN A 13 7.94 -19.23 24.49
CA GLN A 13 7.61 -17.94 23.87
C GLN A 13 8.82 -17.01 23.82
N SER A 14 9.35 -16.85 22.62
CA SER A 14 9.81 -15.54 22.18
C SER A 14 9.30 -15.39 20.76
N ALA A 15 8.02 -14.99 20.67
CA ALA A 15 7.57 -14.21 19.54
C ALA A 15 8.56 -13.06 19.38
N LEU A 16 8.92 -12.75 18.14
CA LEU A 16 9.57 -11.49 17.81
C LEU A 16 8.67 -10.37 18.35
N ASP A 17 9.02 -9.86 19.51
CA ASP A 17 8.52 -8.61 20.04
C ASP A 17 9.30 -7.53 19.29
N THR A 18 8.85 -7.24 18.07
CA THR A 18 9.13 -5.96 17.46
C THR A 18 8.49 -4.91 18.36
N ASP A 19 9.35 -4.22 19.12
CA ASP A 19 9.14 -2.92 19.78
C ASP A 19 8.12 -2.08 18.98
N PRO A 20 7.18 -1.37 19.62
CA PRO A 20 5.94 -0.94 18.98
C PRO A 20 6.27 0.06 17.89
N ALA A 21 6.45 -0.48 16.69
CA ALA A 21 6.43 0.25 15.45
C ALA A 21 5.17 1.09 15.51
N ILE A 22 5.33 2.41 15.38
CA ILE A 22 4.21 3.30 15.12
C ILE A 22 3.31 2.57 14.14
N ASP A 23 2.04 2.38 14.50
CA ASP A 23 1.08 1.62 13.71
C ASP A 23 1.21 2.02 12.22
N LEU A 24 1.28 1.03 11.33
CA LEU A 24 1.58 1.25 9.91
C LEU A 24 0.63 2.30 9.30
N ASP A 25 -0.65 2.23 9.66
CA ASP A 25 -1.66 3.17 9.19
C ASP A 25 -1.44 4.58 9.75
N THR A 26 -0.97 4.68 10.99
CA THR A 26 -0.53 5.94 11.61
C THR A 26 0.67 6.54 10.88
N GLN A 27 1.68 5.74 10.51
CA GLN A 27 2.84 6.22 9.74
C GLN A 27 2.45 6.68 8.33
N ILE A 28 1.62 5.90 7.64
CA ILE A 28 1.06 6.28 6.33
C ILE A 28 0.34 7.62 6.42
N THR A 29 -0.49 7.81 7.45
CA THR A 29 -1.25 9.05 7.67
C THR A 29 -0.32 10.23 7.95
N ALA A 30 0.73 10.03 8.74
CA ALA A 30 1.73 11.05 9.03
C ALA A 30 2.49 11.49 7.76
N ALA A 31 2.93 10.53 6.93
CA ALA A 31 3.63 10.81 5.67
C ALA A 31 2.74 11.57 4.67
N LYS A 32 1.47 11.17 4.52
CA LYS A 32 0.47 11.90 3.70
C LYS A 32 0.26 13.32 4.21
N SER A 33 0.09 13.48 5.52
CA SER A 33 -0.14 14.78 6.15
C SER A 33 1.07 15.70 6.04
N TYR A 34 2.29 15.15 6.02
CA TYR A 34 3.50 15.92 5.76
C TYR A 34 3.46 16.54 4.36
N LEU A 35 3.18 15.75 3.31
CA LEU A 35 3.11 16.25 1.94
C LEU A 35 2.04 17.33 1.78
N MET A 36 0.85 17.14 2.36
CA MET A 36 -0.24 18.13 2.30
C MET A 36 0.14 19.45 2.98
N ARG A 37 0.76 19.39 4.17
CA ARG A 37 1.20 20.60 4.88
C ARG A 37 2.31 21.33 4.13
N LEU A 38 3.26 20.59 3.56
CA LEU A 38 4.32 21.16 2.75
C LEU A 38 3.76 21.90 1.54
N ASP A 39 2.77 21.31 0.86
CA ASP A 39 2.17 21.93 -0.33
C ASP A 39 1.29 23.14 0.01
N GLU A 40 0.58 23.11 1.14
CA GLU A 40 -0.17 24.26 1.62
C GLU A 40 0.76 25.41 2.03
N SER A 41 1.86 25.11 2.71
CA SER A 41 2.89 26.09 3.05
C SER A 41 3.50 26.74 1.79
N ALA A 42 3.76 25.93 0.76
CA ALA A 42 4.21 26.42 -0.54
C ALA A 42 3.18 27.34 -1.23
N ARG A 43 1.90 26.96 -1.18
CA ARG A 43 0.80 27.76 -1.73
C ARG A 43 0.71 29.13 -1.05
N LEU A 44 0.79 29.16 0.28
CA LEU A 44 0.76 30.41 1.05
C LEU A 44 1.96 31.30 0.71
N CYS A 45 3.16 30.72 0.61
CA CYS A 45 4.35 31.45 0.17
C CYS A 45 4.18 32.09 -1.23
N LEU A 46 3.55 31.39 -2.18
CA LEU A 46 3.31 31.94 -3.53
C LEU A 46 2.30 33.10 -3.57
N VAL A 47 1.35 33.14 -2.64
CA VAL A 47 0.34 34.21 -2.57
C VAL A 47 0.94 35.47 -1.93
N ASP A 48 1.81 35.30 -0.94
CA ASP A 48 2.39 36.40 -0.18
C ASP A 48 3.70 36.94 -0.80
N SER A 49 4.33 37.89 -0.10
CA SER A 49 5.68 38.35 -0.43
C SER A 49 6.73 37.29 -0.10
N SER A 50 7.86 37.29 -0.81
CA SER A 50 9.00 36.41 -0.50
C SER A 50 9.47 36.54 0.95
N ASP A 51 9.34 37.72 1.56
CA ASP A 51 9.77 37.99 2.94
C ASP A 51 8.65 37.83 3.97
N SER A 52 7.48 37.35 3.55
CA SER A 52 6.38 37.04 4.45
C SER A 52 6.73 35.91 5.40
N GLU A 53 6.01 35.85 6.51
CA GLU A 53 6.16 34.76 7.47
C GLU A 53 5.82 33.40 6.82
N ALA A 54 4.82 33.35 5.94
CA ALA A 54 4.48 32.15 5.19
C ALA A 54 5.62 31.65 4.29
N CYS A 55 6.36 32.54 3.63
CA CYS A 55 7.53 32.14 2.84
C CYS A 55 8.74 31.75 3.68
N LYS A 56 8.87 32.24 4.92
CA LYS A 56 9.89 31.76 5.85
C LYS A 56 9.53 30.36 6.35
N GLU A 57 8.29 30.14 6.74
CA GLU A 57 7.77 28.84 7.18
C GLU A 57 7.92 27.78 6.07
N PHE A 58 7.63 28.15 4.81
CA PHE A 58 7.87 27.25 3.68
C PHE A 58 9.37 26.95 3.50
N ARG A 59 10.25 27.96 3.59
CA ARG A 59 11.71 27.75 3.52
C ARG A 59 12.22 26.82 4.61
N GLU A 60 11.70 26.96 5.82
CA GLU A 60 12.02 26.06 6.93
C GLU A 60 11.48 24.65 6.66
N SER A 61 10.29 24.52 6.08
CA SER A 61 9.66 23.24 5.72
C SER A 61 10.42 22.46 4.64
N VAL A 62 11.12 23.15 3.73
CA VAL A 62 12.03 22.53 2.74
C VAL A 62 13.48 22.46 3.20
N SER A 63 13.78 22.85 4.44
CA SER A 63 15.12 22.70 4.99
C SER A 63 15.53 21.23 5.04
N THR A 64 16.83 20.98 4.99
CA THR A 64 17.39 19.62 5.12
C THR A 64 16.92 18.91 6.40
N ALA A 65 16.72 19.65 7.49
CA ALA A 65 16.18 19.10 8.73
C ALA A 65 14.74 18.60 8.57
N GLN A 66 13.85 19.38 7.95
CA GLN A 66 12.46 18.97 7.77
C GLN A 66 12.32 17.85 6.73
N LEU A 67 13.10 17.87 5.65
CA LEU A 67 13.13 16.78 4.69
C LEU A 67 13.68 15.48 5.28
N SER A 68 14.61 15.55 6.24
CA SER A 68 15.08 14.36 6.97
C SER A 68 13.98 13.72 7.83
N ILE A 69 13.06 14.51 8.39
CA ILE A 69 11.90 14.00 9.13
C ILE A 69 10.97 13.24 8.19
N TYR A 70 10.68 13.78 7.01
CA TYR A 70 9.90 13.07 6.00
C TYR A 70 10.56 11.78 5.53
N GLN A 71 11.89 11.79 5.34
CA GLN A 71 12.64 10.58 5.01
C GLN A 71 12.55 9.53 6.12
N ALA A 72 12.67 9.95 7.39
CA ALA A 72 12.51 9.06 8.55
C ALA A 72 11.08 8.49 8.69
N LEU A 73 10.05 9.23 8.25
CA LEU A 73 8.68 8.71 8.17
C LEU A 73 8.52 7.67 7.04
N CYS A 74 9.25 7.83 5.94
CA CYS A 74 9.12 6.97 4.76
C CYS A 74 9.97 5.71 4.79
N GLU A 75 11.13 5.73 5.45
CA GLU A 75 12.04 4.59 5.56
C GLU A 75 11.36 3.29 6.05
N PRO A 76 10.67 3.27 7.22
CA PRO A 76 9.96 2.08 7.67
C PRO A 76 8.85 1.63 6.72
N LEU A 77 8.16 2.56 6.05
CA LEU A 77 7.10 2.24 5.07
C LEU A 77 7.67 1.57 3.81
N VAL A 78 8.83 2.04 3.36
CA VAL A 78 9.58 1.46 2.23
C VAL A 78 10.06 0.05 2.58
N ILE A 79 10.61 -0.15 3.78
CA ILE A 79 11.04 -1.47 4.27
C ILE A 79 9.83 -2.41 4.32
N TRP A 80 8.70 -1.97 4.86
CA TRP A 80 7.48 -2.78 4.90
C TRP A 80 7.02 -3.22 3.50
N ARG A 81 7.02 -2.29 2.53
CA ARG A 81 6.70 -2.59 1.13
C ARG A 81 7.64 -3.65 0.56
N GLU A 82 8.95 -3.48 0.76
CA GLU A 82 9.97 -4.40 0.22
C GLU A 82 9.82 -5.81 0.82
N GLN A 83 9.52 -5.90 2.11
CA GLN A 83 9.21 -7.16 2.78
C GLN A 83 7.94 -7.80 2.25
N LEU A 84 6.88 -7.02 2.01
CA LEU A 84 5.63 -7.51 1.44
C LEU A 84 5.85 -8.14 0.05
N VAL A 85 6.60 -7.45 -0.81
CA VAL A 85 6.94 -7.93 -2.16
C VAL A 85 7.85 -9.15 -2.11
N SER A 86 8.85 -9.16 -1.23
CA SER A 86 9.83 -10.26 -1.15
C SER A 86 9.25 -11.53 -0.56
N ASN A 87 8.32 -11.42 0.40
CA ASN A 87 7.74 -12.56 1.10
C ASN A 87 6.51 -13.15 0.38
N ASN A 88 6.05 -12.57 -0.74
CA ASN A 88 4.76 -12.89 -1.36
C ASN A 88 3.63 -12.96 -0.32
N ALA A 89 3.69 -12.10 0.71
CA ALA A 89 2.84 -12.17 1.89
C ALA A 89 1.44 -11.57 1.63
N ALA A 90 0.87 -11.84 0.46
CA ALA A 90 -0.54 -11.61 0.22
C ALA A 90 -1.32 -12.57 1.15
N SER A 91 -2.19 -12.01 2.00
CA SER A 91 -2.99 -12.85 2.88
C SER A 91 -3.84 -13.81 2.05
N HIS A 92 -4.06 -15.01 2.57
CA HIS A 92 -4.90 -16.02 1.92
C HIS A 92 -6.41 -15.70 2.04
N ASP A 93 -6.77 -14.63 2.76
CA ASP A 93 -8.14 -14.14 2.87
C ASP A 93 -8.37 -12.90 1.98
N GLU A 94 -9.57 -12.76 1.42
CA GLU A 94 -9.87 -11.66 0.49
C GLU A 94 -9.84 -10.28 1.19
N ASN A 95 -10.26 -10.23 2.45
CA ASN A 95 -10.32 -8.98 3.22
C ASN A 95 -8.93 -8.47 3.59
N GLY A 96 -8.02 -9.34 4.02
CA GLY A 96 -6.64 -8.97 4.30
C GLY A 96 -5.87 -8.63 3.02
N ALA A 97 -6.18 -9.28 1.89
CA ALA A 97 -5.53 -8.99 0.62
C ALA A 97 -5.91 -7.59 0.13
N GLN A 98 -7.19 -7.23 0.26
CA GLN A 98 -7.68 -5.89 -0.08
C GLN A 98 -7.11 -4.80 0.84
N LEU A 99 -7.05 -5.05 2.15
CA LEU A 99 -6.45 -4.13 3.12
C LEU A 99 -4.96 -3.92 2.85
N THR A 100 -4.24 -5.00 2.53
CA THR A 100 -2.82 -4.98 2.19
C THR A 100 -2.56 -4.20 0.90
N LEU A 101 -3.38 -4.42 -0.15
CA LEU A 101 -3.30 -3.66 -1.38
C LEU A 101 -3.57 -2.17 -1.16
N THR A 102 -4.56 -1.85 -0.31
CA THR A 102 -4.89 -0.45 0.03
C THR A 102 -3.72 0.24 0.71
N ARG A 103 -3.09 -0.42 1.70
CA ARG A 103 -1.89 0.09 2.38
C ARG A 103 -0.71 0.24 1.42
N LEU A 104 -0.50 -0.72 0.53
CA LEU A 104 0.55 -0.63 -0.49
C LEU A 104 0.39 0.60 -1.38
N LEU A 105 -0.82 0.84 -1.88
CA LEU A 105 -1.12 2.02 -2.71
C LEU A 105 -0.92 3.32 -1.94
N ASP A 106 -1.25 3.32 -0.65
CA ASP A 106 -1.08 4.48 0.22
C ASP A 106 0.38 4.78 0.55
N VAL A 107 1.20 3.74 0.76
CA VAL A 107 2.65 3.86 0.90
C VAL A 107 3.27 4.38 -0.39
N GLU A 108 2.89 3.85 -1.55
CA GLU A 108 3.38 4.35 -2.85
C GLU A 108 2.96 5.80 -3.10
N PHE A 109 1.75 6.17 -2.70
CA PHE A 109 1.30 7.55 -2.80
C PHE A 109 2.15 8.49 -1.95
N ALA A 110 2.42 8.11 -0.69
CA ALA A 110 3.07 8.98 0.29
C ALA A 110 4.60 8.98 0.20
N CYS A 111 5.21 7.85 -0.14
CA CYS A 111 6.66 7.59 -0.04
C CYS A 111 7.24 6.92 -1.29
N GLY A 112 6.43 6.78 -2.35
CA GLY A 112 6.90 6.28 -3.64
C GLY A 112 7.92 7.21 -4.30
N ASN A 113 8.55 6.72 -5.36
CA ASN A 113 9.55 7.50 -6.08
C ASN A 113 8.94 8.80 -6.61
N LYS A 114 9.65 9.92 -6.40
CA LYS A 114 9.21 11.27 -6.76
C LYS A 114 7.88 11.69 -6.10
N ALA A 115 7.46 11.09 -4.98
CA ALA A 115 6.22 11.46 -4.29
C ALA A 115 6.13 12.98 -3.99
N LEU A 116 7.21 13.58 -3.49
CA LEU A 116 7.31 15.03 -3.31
C LEU A 116 6.98 15.82 -4.57
N ILE A 117 7.52 15.43 -5.73
CA ILE A 117 7.28 16.14 -7.01
C ILE A 117 5.86 15.87 -7.53
N ASN A 118 5.41 14.63 -7.43
CA ASN A 118 4.18 14.17 -8.06
C ASN A 118 2.92 14.55 -7.27
N ARG A 119 3.06 14.81 -5.96
CA ARG A 119 1.94 15.00 -5.02
C ARG A 119 1.90 16.38 -4.39
N THR A 120 2.79 17.28 -4.81
CA THR A 120 2.77 18.68 -4.37
C THR A 120 2.64 19.57 -5.59
N GLN A 121 1.64 20.45 -5.60
CA GLN A 121 1.32 21.32 -6.72
C GLN A 121 2.16 22.59 -6.74
N TYR A 122 2.46 23.13 -5.57
CA TYR A 122 3.00 24.46 -5.38
C TYR A 122 4.48 24.44 -4.96
N VAL A 123 4.97 23.36 -4.36
CA VAL A 123 6.35 23.28 -3.81
C VAL A 123 7.41 23.61 -4.84
N ALA A 124 7.36 23.03 -6.03
CA ALA A 124 8.35 23.29 -7.08
C ALA A 124 8.34 24.77 -7.53
N GLN A 125 7.16 25.37 -7.64
CA GLN A 125 6.99 26.77 -8.04
C GLN A 125 7.45 27.73 -6.93
N ALA A 126 7.07 27.46 -5.69
CA ALA A 126 7.46 28.25 -4.52
C ALA A 126 8.98 28.22 -4.33
N PHE A 127 9.59 27.04 -4.48
CA PHE A 127 11.04 26.88 -4.40
C PHE A 127 11.77 27.63 -5.50
N ALA A 128 11.26 27.61 -6.74
CA ALA A 128 11.81 28.39 -7.85
C ALA A 128 11.66 29.91 -7.63
N ALA A 129 10.52 30.36 -7.09
CA ALA A 129 10.29 31.77 -6.77
C ALA A 129 11.27 32.29 -5.70
N ILE A 130 11.55 31.49 -4.68
CA ILE A 130 12.54 31.81 -3.64
C ILE A 130 13.95 31.93 -4.23
N GLN A 131 14.35 30.99 -5.08
CA GLN A 131 15.71 30.99 -5.67
C GLN A 131 15.95 32.16 -6.62
N ASN A 132 14.95 32.51 -7.44
CA ASN A 132 15.11 33.51 -8.49
C ASN A 132 14.89 34.95 -8.02
N GLY A 133 14.48 35.16 -6.76
CA GLY A 133 14.17 36.49 -6.19
C GLY A 133 13.08 37.25 -6.95
N SER A 134 12.37 36.57 -7.86
CA SER A 134 11.47 37.12 -8.87
C SER A 134 10.07 36.58 -8.58
N ARG A 135 9.16 37.50 -8.22
CA ARG A 135 7.73 37.21 -8.22
C ARG A 135 7.30 37.00 -9.67
N GLN A 136 6.63 35.89 -9.99
CA GLN A 136 5.69 35.90 -11.09
C GLN A 136 4.35 36.43 -10.55
N PRO A 137 3.90 37.63 -10.94
CA PRO A 137 2.55 38.08 -10.64
C PRO A 137 1.62 37.30 -11.57
N GLY A 138 0.90 36.35 -10.98
CA GLY A 138 -0.13 35.59 -11.69
C GLY A 138 -0.08 34.13 -11.27
N LEU A 139 -1.16 33.69 -10.63
CA LEU A 139 -1.59 32.30 -10.60
C LEU A 139 -1.87 31.83 -12.04
N GLY A 140 -0.85 31.78 -12.88
CA GLY A 140 -0.83 30.94 -14.06
C GLY A 140 -0.63 29.53 -13.54
N ILE A 141 -1.71 28.92 -13.02
CA ILE A 141 -1.69 27.52 -12.65
C ILE A 141 -1.18 26.80 -13.89
N ALA A 142 0.03 26.25 -13.84
CA ALA A 142 0.43 25.19 -14.75
C ALA A 142 -0.36 23.92 -14.32
N SER A 143 -1.68 24.02 -14.37
CA SER A 143 -2.69 23.03 -13.97
C SER A 143 -2.69 21.82 -14.91
N ASN A 144 -1.92 21.87 -16.00
CA ASN A 144 -1.87 20.79 -16.96
C ASN A 144 -0.95 19.64 -16.52
N GLY A 145 0.03 19.86 -15.64
CA GLY A 145 0.93 18.79 -15.18
C GLY A 145 0.37 17.97 -14.01
N LEU A 146 -0.17 18.65 -12.99
CA LEU A 146 -0.59 18.03 -11.73
C LEU A 146 -1.97 17.36 -11.81
N ASN A 147 -2.96 18.01 -12.43
CA ASN A 147 -4.26 17.37 -12.68
C ASN A 147 -4.11 16.15 -13.61
N GLN A 148 -3.18 16.22 -14.57
CA GLN A 148 -2.91 15.09 -15.45
C GLN A 148 -2.25 13.94 -14.69
N THR A 149 -1.31 14.22 -13.79
CA THR A 149 -0.62 13.18 -13.00
C THR A 149 -1.54 12.55 -11.94
N GLU A 150 -2.41 13.31 -11.30
CA GLU A 150 -3.44 12.76 -10.40
C GLU A 150 -4.45 11.90 -11.16
N ARG A 151 -4.90 12.35 -12.33
CA ARG A 151 -5.71 11.53 -13.23
C ARG A 151 -4.96 10.29 -13.69
N ASP A 152 -3.69 10.40 -14.07
CA ASP A 152 -2.90 9.27 -14.55
C ASP A 152 -2.67 8.26 -13.42
N SER A 153 -2.45 8.72 -12.20
CA SER A 153 -2.34 7.87 -11.01
C SER A 153 -3.68 7.22 -10.65
N TYR A 154 -4.79 7.95 -10.74
CA TYR A 154 -6.13 7.41 -10.54
C TYR A 154 -6.48 6.38 -11.61
N ASN A 155 -6.18 6.69 -12.88
CA ASN A 155 -6.39 5.82 -14.03
C ASN A 155 -5.52 4.56 -13.94
N LEU A 156 -4.26 4.69 -13.51
CA LEU A 156 -3.38 3.56 -13.27
C LEU A 156 -3.92 2.69 -12.12
N ARG A 157 -4.34 3.30 -11.00
CA ARG A 157 -4.96 2.59 -9.87
C ARG A 157 -6.20 1.83 -10.33
N GLN A 158 -7.08 2.48 -11.07
CA GLN A 158 -8.30 1.87 -11.59
C GLN A 158 -8.00 0.77 -12.60
N SER A 159 -7.01 0.97 -13.48
CA SER A 159 -6.58 -0.03 -14.45
C SER A 159 -6.00 -1.27 -13.77
N VAL A 160 -5.19 -1.10 -12.72
CA VAL A 160 -4.62 -2.21 -11.96
C VAL A 160 -5.72 -2.97 -11.23
N ILE A 161 -6.63 -2.27 -10.54
CA ILE A 161 -7.79 -2.90 -9.87
C ILE A 161 -8.61 -3.70 -10.88
N ASN A 162 -8.97 -3.10 -12.01
CA ASN A 162 -9.75 -3.77 -13.06
C ASN A 162 -9.03 -5.01 -13.61
N SER A 163 -7.70 -4.93 -13.81
CA SER A 163 -6.88 -6.06 -14.29
C SER A 163 -6.82 -7.21 -13.28
N VAL A 164 -6.73 -6.88 -11.98
CA VAL A 164 -6.73 -7.87 -10.90
C VAL A 164 -8.10 -8.54 -10.81
N ASP A 165 -9.19 -7.75 -10.85
CA ASP A 165 -10.56 -8.27 -10.84
C ASP A 165 -10.84 -9.18 -12.04
N GLN A 166 -10.37 -8.80 -13.23
CA GLN A 166 -10.52 -9.63 -14.42
C GLN A 166 -9.74 -10.94 -14.31
N SER A 167 -8.52 -10.89 -13.78
CA SER A 167 -7.69 -12.09 -13.55
C SER A 167 -8.35 -13.03 -12.53
N ARG A 168 -8.89 -12.47 -11.45
CA ARG A 168 -9.63 -13.20 -10.42
C ARG A 168 -10.88 -13.88 -10.97
N ASN A 169 -11.69 -13.15 -11.74
CA ASN A 169 -12.86 -13.69 -12.42
C ASN A 169 -12.51 -14.83 -13.38
N ARG A 170 -11.38 -14.73 -14.09
CA ARG A 170 -10.90 -15.80 -14.96
C ARG A 170 -10.53 -17.04 -14.17
N LEU A 171 -9.75 -16.89 -13.11
CA LEU A 171 -9.33 -17.99 -12.23
C LEU A 171 -10.51 -18.68 -11.56
N GLN A 172 -11.52 -17.91 -11.12
CA GLN A 172 -12.76 -18.49 -10.58
C GLN A 172 -13.48 -19.33 -11.63
N ARG A 173 -13.66 -18.84 -12.86
CA ARG A 173 -14.28 -19.65 -13.92
C ARG A 173 -13.48 -20.91 -14.25
N GLU A 174 -12.16 -20.80 -14.33
CA GLU A 174 -11.30 -21.97 -14.56
C GLU A 174 -11.46 -23.00 -13.44
N THR A 175 -11.52 -22.55 -12.19
CA THR A 175 -11.74 -23.39 -11.01
C THR A 175 -13.12 -24.06 -11.05
N ASP A 176 -14.17 -23.31 -11.36
CA ASP A 176 -15.54 -23.84 -11.47
C ASP A 176 -15.67 -24.89 -12.58
N LEU A 177 -15.00 -24.66 -13.72
CA LEU A 177 -14.96 -25.61 -14.82
C LEU A 177 -14.23 -26.90 -14.43
N GLN A 178 -13.13 -26.79 -13.69
CA GLN A 178 -12.42 -27.96 -13.17
C GLN A 178 -13.27 -28.75 -12.18
N TRP A 179 -13.98 -28.07 -11.27
CA TRP A 179 -14.90 -28.70 -10.33
C TRP A 179 -16.01 -29.47 -11.04
N ARG A 180 -16.68 -28.84 -12.02
CA ARG A 180 -17.71 -29.51 -12.83
C ARG A 180 -17.16 -30.73 -13.55
N ARG A 181 -15.94 -30.65 -14.09
CA ARG A 181 -15.30 -31.79 -14.76
C ARG A 181 -15.08 -32.95 -13.79
N LEU A 182 -14.54 -32.67 -12.60
CA LEU A 182 -14.32 -33.69 -11.57
C LEU A 182 -15.63 -34.31 -11.08
N GLU A 183 -16.68 -33.51 -10.97
CA GLU A 183 -18.01 -33.99 -10.56
C GLU A 183 -18.61 -34.95 -11.60
N ILE A 184 -18.53 -34.61 -12.89
CA ILE A 184 -18.93 -35.50 -13.99
C ILE A 184 -18.10 -36.78 -13.96
N GLU A 185 -16.78 -36.68 -13.83
CA GLU A 185 -15.89 -37.84 -13.81
C GLU A 185 -16.21 -38.78 -12.64
N ASN A 186 -16.42 -38.23 -11.44
CA ASN A 186 -16.84 -39.01 -10.27
C ASN A 186 -18.21 -39.68 -10.48
N ALA A 187 -19.19 -38.97 -11.05
CA ALA A 187 -20.50 -39.54 -11.33
C ALA A 187 -20.42 -40.73 -12.29
N VAL A 188 -19.60 -40.63 -13.36
CA VAL A 188 -19.37 -41.73 -14.31
C VAL A 188 -18.70 -42.93 -13.62
N ARG A 189 -17.67 -42.70 -12.82
CA ARG A 189 -16.98 -43.76 -12.07
C ARG A 189 -17.93 -44.49 -11.11
N LEU A 190 -18.81 -43.77 -10.43
CA LEU A 190 -19.83 -44.35 -9.56
C LEU A 190 -20.81 -45.22 -10.36
N GLN A 191 -21.30 -44.75 -11.50
CA GLN A 191 -22.18 -45.55 -12.36
C GLN A 191 -21.50 -46.83 -12.89
N GLN A 192 -20.22 -46.75 -13.25
CA GLN A 192 -19.46 -47.93 -13.68
C GLN A 192 -19.34 -48.96 -12.54
N ARG A 193 -19.02 -48.51 -11.31
CA ARG A 193 -18.97 -49.40 -10.14
C ARG A 193 -20.32 -50.05 -9.84
N LEU A 194 -21.42 -49.29 -9.95
CA LEU A 194 -22.77 -49.83 -9.77
C LEU A 194 -23.12 -50.87 -10.84
N LYS A 195 -22.77 -50.63 -12.11
CA LYS A 195 -22.97 -51.60 -13.21
C LYS A 195 -22.14 -52.87 -13.01
N VAL A 196 -20.89 -52.74 -12.56
CA VAL A 196 -20.03 -53.90 -12.27
C VAL A 196 -20.60 -54.72 -11.11
N ASN A 197 -21.09 -54.08 -10.03
CA ASN A 197 -21.74 -54.77 -8.93
C ASN A 197 -23.04 -55.49 -9.35
N LEU A 198 -23.82 -54.91 -10.27
CA LEU A 198 -25.03 -55.53 -10.83
C LEU A 198 -24.73 -56.66 -11.82
N SER A 199 -23.54 -56.65 -12.43
CA SER A 199 -23.11 -57.68 -13.40
C SER A 199 -22.31 -58.81 -12.76
N ASN A 200 -22.11 -58.77 -11.43
CA ASN A 200 -21.39 -59.79 -10.68
C ASN A 200 -22.39 -60.86 -10.18
N PRO A 201 -22.38 -62.10 -10.70
CA PRO A 201 -23.40 -63.10 -10.41
C PRO A 201 -23.26 -63.75 -9.02
N SER A 202 -22.29 -63.34 -8.20
CA SER A 202 -22.06 -63.85 -6.85
C SER A 202 -22.84 -63.10 -5.74
N LEU A 203 -23.79 -62.24 -6.10
CA LEU A 203 -24.68 -61.51 -5.17
C LEU A 203 -26.18 -61.76 -5.42
N GLN A 204 -26.54 -62.77 -6.23
CA GLN A 204 -27.91 -63.28 -6.35
C GLN A 204 -28.06 -64.62 -5.62
#